data_AF-A0A554X7Q9-F1
#
_entry.id   AF-A0A554X7Q9-F1
#
_cell.length_a   1.000
_cell.length_b   1.000
_cell.length_c   1.000
_cell.angle_alpha   90.00
_cell.angle_beta   90.00
_cell.angle_gamma   90.00
#
_symmetry.space_group_name_H-M   'P 1'
#
loop_
_entity.id
_entity.type
_entity.pdbx_description
1 polymer ?
#
loop_
_entity_poly.entity_id
_entity_poly.type
_entity_poly.pdbx_seq_one_letter_code
_entity_poly.pdbx_strand_id
1 'polypeptide(L)'
;MRAVFNAPDRAEAERLFKAALESWRKEHPKLAAWAEEAVPESLTVFDFPAAHRIRLRTTNGLERINRELRRRTRVASIFPNPDSCLRLVSAMLAELDDEWLTGKVYLNFNL
;
A
#
# COMPACT_ATOMS: atom_id res chain seq x y z
N MET A 1 0.05 14.23 -4.77
CA MET A 1 0.58 13.03 -4.09
C MET A 1 1.86 12.47 -4.68
N ARG A 2 1.98 12.16 -5.98
CA ARG A 2 3.24 11.61 -6.54
C ARG A 2 4.46 12.50 -6.28
N ALA A 3 4.30 13.82 -6.44
CA ALA A 3 5.36 14.80 -6.14
C ALA A 3 5.82 14.73 -4.68
N VAL A 4 4.88 14.71 -3.73
CA VAL A 4 5.13 14.60 -2.28
C VAL A 4 6.01 13.39 -1.97
N PHE A 5 5.61 12.19 -2.42
CA PHE A 5 6.36 10.99 -2.08
C PHE A 5 7.64 10.78 -2.91
N ASN A 6 7.80 11.48 -4.04
CA ASN A 6 9.03 11.45 -4.85
C ASN A 6 10.05 12.49 -4.40
N ALA A 7 9.74 13.30 -3.38
CA ALA A 7 10.65 14.29 -2.85
C ALA A 7 11.99 13.64 -2.42
N PRO A 8 13.10 14.41 -2.43
CA PRO A 8 14.40 13.90 -2.00
C PRO A 8 14.41 13.55 -0.50
N ASP A 9 13.67 14.29 0.31
CA ASP A 9 13.62 14.19 1.77
C ASP A 9 12.22 14.56 2.32
N ARG A 10 12.09 14.37 3.64
CA ARG A 10 10.84 14.62 4.37
C ARG A 10 10.44 16.09 4.37
N ALA A 11 11.39 17.02 4.50
CA ALA A 11 11.09 18.44 4.58
C ALA A 11 10.47 18.95 3.27
N GLU A 12 11.03 18.53 2.13
CA GLU A 12 10.47 18.87 0.82
C GLU A 12 9.12 18.18 0.58
N ALA A 13 8.95 16.93 1.05
CA ALA A 13 7.66 16.25 0.99
C ALA A 13 6.57 17.02 1.76
N GLU A 14 6.86 17.46 2.99
CA GLU A 14 5.95 18.24 3.83
C GLU A 14 5.62 19.59 3.19
N ARG A 15 6.60 20.27 2.61
CA ARG A 15 6.40 21.53 1.88
C ARG A 15 5.45 21.35 0.70
N LEU A 16 5.70 20.33 -0.13
CA LEU A 16 4.85 19.99 -1.28
C LEU A 16 3.45 19.56 -0.84
N PHE A 17 3.34 18.86 0.29
CA PHE A 17 2.06 18.41 0.82
C PHE A 17 1.22 19.59 1.32
N LYS A 18 1.82 20.54 2.03
CA LYS A 18 1.14 21.77 2.46
C LYS A 18 0.61 22.57 1.28
N ALA A 19 1.41 22.74 0.23
CA ALA A 19 0.97 23.41 -1.00
C ALA A 19 -0.21 22.68 -1.67
N ALA A 20 -0.20 21.35 -1.67
CA ALA A 20 -1.32 20.56 -2.19
C ALA A 20 -2.59 20.74 -1.34
N LEU A 21 -2.47 20.77 -0.01
CA LEU A 21 -3.60 21.01 0.89
C LEU A 21 -4.25 22.38 0.65
N GLU A 22 -3.45 23.43 0.45
CA GLU A 22 -3.98 24.77 0.14
C GLU A 22 -4.85 24.77 -1.12
N SER A 23 -4.42 24.08 -2.17
CA SER A 23 -5.21 23.90 -3.39
C SER A 23 -6.47 23.07 -3.14
N TRP A 24 -6.35 21.93 -2.45
CA TRP A 24 -7.48 21.02 -2.21
C TRP A 24 -8.53 21.59 -1.26
N ARG A 25 -8.17 22.47 -0.32
CA ARG A 25 -9.16 23.11 0.57
C ARG A 25 -10.23 23.87 -0.22
N LYS A 26 -9.87 24.42 -1.38
CA LYS A 26 -10.80 25.16 -2.23
C LYS A 26 -11.67 24.24 -3.09
N GLU A 27 -11.06 23.27 -3.77
CA GLU A 27 -11.74 22.45 -4.78
C GLU A 27 -12.32 21.14 -4.21
N HIS A 28 -11.68 20.59 -3.17
CA HIS A 28 -11.97 19.28 -2.60
C HIS A 28 -11.83 19.27 -1.07
N PRO A 29 -12.66 20.03 -0.32
CA PRO A 29 -12.46 20.27 1.11
C PRO A 29 -12.47 18.98 1.95
N LYS A 30 -13.30 17.98 1.59
CA LYS A 30 -13.31 16.67 2.27
C LYS A 30 -12.00 15.90 2.07
N LEU A 31 -11.43 15.96 0.87
CA LEU A 31 -10.14 15.34 0.57
C LEU A 31 -9.03 16.02 1.38
N ALA A 32 -9.04 17.35 1.44
CA ALA A 32 -8.06 18.11 2.19
C ALA A 32 -8.10 17.76 3.69
N ALA A 33 -9.29 17.71 4.29
CA ALA A 33 -9.46 17.35 5.70
C ALA A 33 -8.94 15.93 6.00
N TRP A 34 -9.35 14.94 5.21
CA TRP A 34 -8.84 13.57 5.35
C TRP A 34 -7.33 13.50 5.15
N ALA A 35 -6.80 14.19 4.14
CA ALA A 35 -5.39 14.12 3.82
C ALA A 35 -4.53 14.73 4.94
N GLU A 36 -4.97 15.85 5.50
CA GLU A 36 -4.29 16.54 6.61
C GLU A 36 -4.11 15.62 7.83
N GLU A 37 -5.06 14.72 8.09
CA GLU A 37 -4.97 13.73 9.16
C GLU A 37 -4.16 12.48 8.77
N ALA A 38 -4.41 11.91 7.58
CA ALA A 38 -3.91 10.59 7.22
C ALA A 38 -2.51 10.58 6.56
N VAL A 39 -2.17 11.61 5.79
CA VAL A 39 -0.93 11.63 5.00
C VAL A 39 0.33 11.82 5.85
N PRO A 40 0.36 12.59 6.95
CA PRO A 40 1.57 12.76 7.75
C PRO A 40 2.22 11.44 8.20
N GLU A 41 1.41 10.46 8.61
CA GLU A 41 1.92 9.12 8.99
C GLU A 41 2.59 8.41 7.80
N SER A 42 2.08 8.63 6.58
CA SER A 42 2.65 8.05 5.37
C SER A 42 4.04 8.61 5.03
N LEU A 43 4.41 9.79 5.56
CA LEU A 43 5.71 10.41 5.34
C LEU A 43 6.83 9.78 6.18
N THR A 44 6.51 8.88 7.12
CA THR A 44 7.51 8.05 7.83
C THR A 44 8.37 7.21 6.88
N VAL A 45 7.93 6.98 5.65
CA VAL A 45 8.73 6.34 4.60
C VAL A 45 10.09 7.03 4.39
N PHE A 46 10.19 8.34 4.65
CA PHE A 46 11.43 9.10 4.49
C PHE A 46 12.49 8.79 5.55
N ASP A 47 12.10 8.16 6.66
CA ASP A 47 13.02 7.70 7.71
C ASP A 47 13.82 6.45 7.27
N PHE A 48 13.48 5.88 6.10
CA PHE A 48 14.18 4.74 5.50
C PHE A 48 15.10 5.14 4.34
N PRO A 49 16.13 4.32 4.03
CA PRO A 49 16.99 4.50 2.87
C PRO A 49 16.20 4.67 1.56
N ALA A 50 16.67 5.57 0.69
CA ALA A 50 16.01 5.89 -0.58
C ALA A 50 15.67 4.65 -1.44
N ALA A 51 16.55 3.64 -1.41
CA ALA A 51 16.37 2.36 -2.10
C ALA A 51 15.12 1.58 -1.66
N HIS A 52 14.64 1.78 -0.43
CA HIS A 52 13.48 1.07 0.13
C HIS A 52 12.18 1.84 -0.03
N ARG A 53 12.24 3.17 -0.14
CA ARG A 53 11.06 4.05 -0.12
C ARG A 53 10.01 3.66 -1.16
N ILE A 54 10.42 3.30 -2.38
CA ILE A 54 9.49 2.90 -3.44
C ILE A 54 8.68 1.66 -3.04
N ARG A 55 9.32 0.66 -2.45
CA ARG A 55 8.66 -0.60 -2.07
C ARG A 55 7.77 -0.44 -0.84
N LEU A 56 8.14 0.46 0.07
CA LEU A 56 7.39 0.74 1.31
C LEU A 56 6.14 1.60 1.07
N ARG A 57 6.22 2.62 0.21
CA ARG A 57 5.10 3.56 -0.02
C ARG A 57 4.01 3.05 -0.96
N THR A 58 4.24 1.96 -1.69
CA THR A 58 3.28 1.47 -2.70
C THR A 58 2.53 0.26 -2.22
N THR A 59 1.23 0.21 -2.53
CA THR A 59 0.34 -0.92 -2.25
C THR A 59 0.32 -1.98 -3.35
N ASN A 60 1.19 -1.87 -4.36
CA ASN A 60 1.19 -2.75 -5.55
C ASN A 60 1.22 -4.25 -5.20
N GLY A 61 2.04 -4.64 -4.22
CA GLY A 61 2.12 -6.03 -3.75
C GLY A 61 0.79 -6.50 -3.16
N LEU A 62 0.23 -5.71 -2.25
CA LEU A 62 -1.06 -5.98 -1.60
C LEU A 62 -2.21 -6.02 -2.61
N GLU A 63 -2.24 -5.08 -3.56
CA GLU A 63 -3.24 -5.05 -4.62
C GLU A 63 -3.18 -6.26 -5.54
N ARG A 64 -1.97 -6.77 -5.82
CA ARG A 64 -1.79 -8.02 -6.58
C ARG A 64 -2.37 -9.20 -5.82
N ILE A 65 -2.12 -9.30 -4.51
CA ILE A 65 -2.69 -10.35 -3.65
C ILE A 65 -4.22 -10.27 -3.65
N ASN A 66 -4.76 -9.07 -3.38
CA ASN A 66 -6.21 -8.85 -3.35
C ASN A 66 -6.88 -9.17 -4.70
N ARG A 67 -6.22 -8.86 -5.81
CA ARG A 67 -6.71 -9.20 -7.15
C ARG A 67 -6.78 -10.71 -7.35
N GLU A 68 -5.78 -11.45 -6.88
CA GLU A 68 -5.74 -12.90 -7.00
C GLU A 68 -6.78 -13.58 -6.10
N LEU A 69 -6.91 -13.13 -4.85
CA LEU A 69 -7.97 -13.57 -3.93
C LEU A 69 -9.35 -13.38 -4.59
N ARG A 70 -9.65 -12.18 -5.11
CA ARG A 70 -10.90 -11.90 -5.81
C ARG A 70 -11.09 -12.74 -7.06
N ARG A 71 -10.02 -13.07 -7.79
CA ARG A 71 -10.09 -13.89 -9.01
C ARG A 71 -10.50 -15.32 -8.67
N ARG A 72 -9.87 -15.95 -7.67
CA ARG A 72 -10.16 -17.35 -7.31
C ARG A 72 -11.49 -17.50 -6.56
N THR A 73 -11.83 -16.57 -5.67
CA THR A 73 -13.14 -16.61 -4.99
C THR A 73 -14.30 -16.39 -5.95
N ARG A 74 -14.11 -15.58 -7.00
CA ARG A 74 -15.13 -15.39 -8.05
C ARG A 74 -15.46 -16.67 -8.81
N VAL A 75 -14.50 -17.58 -8.99
CA VAL A 75 -14.75 -18.88 -9.67
C VAL A 75 -15.70 -19.75 -8.83
N ALA A 76 -15.55 -19.75 -7.50
CA ALA A 76 -16.44 -20.49 -6.61
C ALA A 76 -17.89 -19.97 -6.63
N SER A 77 -18.11 -18.69 -6.99
CA SER A 77 -19.40 -17.98 -7.08
C SER A 77 -20.18 -17.87 -5.77
N ILE A 78 -20.39 -18.97 -5.04
CA ILE A 78 -21.10 -19.06 -3.76
C ILE A 78 -20.33 -20.01 -2.83
N PHE A 79 -20.22 -19.65 -1.56
CA PHE A 79 -19.69 -20.53 -0.52
C PHE A 79 -20.82 -21.05 0.37
N PRO A 80 -20.77 -22.32 0.81
CA PRO A 80 -21.82 -22.91 1.64
C PRO A 80 -21.84 -22.33 3.06
N ASN A 81 -20.72 -21.80 3.54
CA ASN A 81 -20.58 -21.11 4.82
C ASN A 81 -19.29 -20.24 4.83
N PRO A 82 -19.15 -19.31 5.79
CA PRO A 82 -17.96 -18.47 5.94
C PRO A 82 -16.66 -19.28 6.09
N ASP A 83 -16.68 -20.40 6.83
CA ASP A 83 -15.50 -21.23 7.07
C ASP A 83 -14.93 -21.83 5.77
N SER A 84 -15.80 -22.12 4.80
CA SER A 84 -15.39 -22.62 3.50
C SER A 84 -14.69 -21.56 2.65
N CYS A 85 -15.13 -20.31 2.75
CA CYS A 85 -14.44 -19.17 2.13
C CYS A 85 -13.09 -18.94 2.79
N LEU A 86 -13.06 -18.91 4.13
CA LEU A 86 -11.84 -18.73 4.91
C LEU A 86 -10.81 -19.81 4.56
N ARG A 87 -11.22 -21.07 4.48
CA ARG A 87 -10.33 -22.18 4.10
C ARG A 87 -9.69 -21.98 2.72
N LEU A 88 -10.44 -21.54 1.72
CA LEU A 88 -9.88 -21.25 0.39
C LEU A 88 -8.88 -20.09 0.46
N VAL A 89 -9.27 -18.98 1.08
CA VAL A 89 -8.42 -17.78 1.20
C VAL A 89 -7.12 -18.10 1.94
N SER A 90 -7.21 -18.83 3.06
CA SER A 90 -6.04 -19.23 3.83
C SER A 90 -5.12 -20.16 3.04
N ALA A 91 -5.68 -21.13 2.30
CA ALA A 91 -4.88 -22.01 1.45
C ALA A 91 -4.13 -21.22 0.35
N MET A 92 -4.79 -20.24 -0.27
CA MET A 92 -4.14 -19.37 -1.26
C MET A 92 -3.03 -18.51 -0.67
N LEU A 93 -3.22 -18.00 0.55
CA LEU A 93 -2.20 -17.20 1.23
C LEU A 93 -1.01 -18.07 1.66
N ALA A 94 -1.24 -19.33 2.04
CA ALA A 94 -0.17 -20.29 2.31
C ALA A 94 0.64 -20.61 1.05
N GLU A 95 -0.01 -20.88 -0.09
CA GLU A 95 0.67 -21.07 -1.39
C GLU A 95 1.55 -19.85 -1.75
N LEU A 96 1.04 -18.64 -1.52
CA LEU A 96 1.78 -17.40 -1.78
C LEU A 96 3.00 -17.25 -0.85
N ASP A 97 2.86 -17.64 0.41
CA ASP A 97 3.95 -17.59 1.39
C ASP A 97 5.09 -18.55 0.97
N ASP A 98 4.76 -19.77 0.56
CA ASP A 98 5.72 -20.75 0.03
C ASP A 98 6.48 -20.21 -1.21
N GLU A 99 5.78 -19.53 -2.13
CA GLU A 99 6.40 -18.85 -3.27
C GLU A 99 7.34 -17.72 -2.83
N TRP A 100 7.01 -16.99 -1.78
CA TRP A 100 7.83 -15.87 -1.30
C TRP A 100 9.06 -16.34 -0.55
N LEU A 101 8.95 -17.44 0.19
CA LEU A 101 10.08 -18.08 0.87
C LEU A 101 11.14 -18.58 -0.12
N THR A 102 10.72 -19.04 -1.29
CA THR A 102 11.63 -19.56 -2.34
C THR A 102 12.03 -18.50 -3.38
N GLY A 103 11.35 -17.35 -3.37
CA GLY A 103 11.51 -16.28 -4.34
C GLY A 103 12.60 -15.25 -4.01
N LYS A 104 12.59 -14.13 -4.74
CA LYS A 104 13.50 -13.00 -4.49
C LYS A 104 13.08 -12.24 -3.23
N VAL A 105 14.05 -11.90 -2.39
CA VAL A 105 13.84 -11.05 -1.20
C VAL A 105 13.24 -9.70 -1.62
N TYR A 106 12.02 -9.43 -1.15
CA TYR A 106 11.26 -8.23 -1.53
C TYR A 106 11.82 -6.95 -0.90
N LEU A 107 12.30 -6.99 0.34
CA LEU A 107 12.95 -5.88 1.03
C LEU A 107 14.15 -6.42 1.80
N ASN A 108 15.35 -5.91 1.49
CA ASN A 108 16.57 -6.30 2.17
C ASN A 108 17.12 -5.08 2.92
N PHE A 109 17.09 -5.13 4.25
CA PHE A 109 17.58 -4.06 5.13
C PHE A 109 19.07 -4.17 5.47
N ASN A 110 19.76 -5.19 4.97
CA ASN A 110 21.20 -5.42 5.20
C ASN A 110 22.08 -4.82 4.08
N LEU A 111 21.59 -3.81 3.37
CA LEU A 111 22.35 -3.09 2.34
C LEU A 111 23.16 -1.95 2.94
#